data_AF-C0Z3L6-F1
#
_entry.id   AF-C0Z3L6-F1
#
_cell.length_a   1.000
_cell.length_b   1.000
_cell.length_c   1.000
_cell.angle_alpha   90.00
_cell.angle_beta   90.00
_cell.angle_gamma   90.00
#
_symmetry.space_group_name_H-M   'P 1'
#
loop_
_entity.id
_entity.type
_entity.pdbx_description
1 polymer ?
#
loop_
_entity_poly.entity_id
_entity_poly.type
_entity_poly.pdbx_seq_one_letter_code
_entity_poly.pdbx_strand_id
1 'polypeptide(L)'
;MGLKGFTGSFQQIRGLLRPPKNLPFRGIFRKDGEVVRKDDLLVNQFKMNYHPGLNVYYENDRGERLLRAHCDGIVRISQEKCDPDYEIEEMKGYEYRKDVDLYKMTFNVIPLELSQKHTLRHEI
;
A
#
# COMPACT_ATOMS: atom_id res chain seq x y z
N MET A 1 22.73 36.71 10.68
CA MET A 1 22.00 36.28 9.48
C MET A 1 20.55 36.04 9.87
N GLY A 2 19.64 36.91 9.42
CA GLY A 2 18.27 37.01 9.95
C GLY A 2 17.32 35.92 9.44
N LEU A 3 16.53 35.36 10.36
CA LEU A 3 15.39 34.48 10.08
C LEU A 3 14.29 35.28 9.36
N LYS A 4 14.14 35.09 8.05
CA LYS A 4 12.94 35.57 7.33
C LYS A 4 11.75 34.70 7.74
N GLY A 5 10.91 35.23 8.61
CA GLY A 5 9.64 34.60 8.99
C GLY A 5 8.71 34.50 7.79
N PHE A 6 8.13 33.32 7.58
CA PHE A 6 7.07 33.09 6.59
C PHE A 6 5.83 33.91 6.99
N THR A 7 5.63 35.07 6.37
CA THR A 7 4.37 35.83 6.45
C THR A 7 3.40 35.32 5.39
N GLY A 8 3.00 34.05 5.48
CA GLY A 8 1.88 33.53 4.71
C GLY A 8 0.57 33.94 5.39
N SER A 9 -0.47 34.29 4.63
CA SER A 9 -1.79 34.52 5.22
C SER A 9 -2.26 33.24 5.95
N PHE A 10 -3.03 33.37 7.04
CA PHE A 10 -3.55 32.19 7.77
C PHE A 10 -4.26 31.19 6.83
N GLN A 11 -4.91 31.66 5.75
CA GLN A 11 -5.52 30.80 4.75
C GLN A 11 -4.51 30.04 3.89
N GLN A 12 -3.39 30.68 3.51
CA GLN A 12 -2.31 30.02 2.76
C GLN A 12 -1.63 28.94 3.62
N ILE A 13 -1.37 29.23 4.90
CA ILE A 13 -0.83 28.24 5.85
C ILE A 13 -1.78 27.04 6.00
N ARG A 14 -3.10 27.30 6.13
CA ARG A 14 -4.11 26.22 6.20
C ARG A 14 -4.25 25.41 4.91
N GLY A 15 -3.93 26.00 3.76
CA GLY A 15 -3.85 25.28 2.48
C GLY A 15 -2.67 24.32 2.43
N LEU A 16 -1.51 24.74 2.97
CA LEU A 16 -0.31 23.91 3.07
C LEU A 16 -0.44 22.76 4.08
N LEU A 17 -1.25 22.93 5.13
CA LEU A 17 -1.51 21.90 6.13
C LEU A 17 -2.62 20.91 5.73
N ARG A 18 -3.43 21.22 4.71
CA ARG A 18 -4.48 20.31 4.25
C ARG A 18 -3.86 19.22 3.37
N PRO A 19 -4.27 17.95 3.54
CA PRO A 19 -3.86 16.92 2.60
C PRO A 19 -4.27 17.34 1.18
N PRO A 20 -3.44 17.06 0.17
CA PRO A 20 -3.77 17.36 -1.22
C PRO A 20 -5.16 16.83 -1.56
N LYS A 21 -5.91 17.61 -2.36
CA LYS A 21 -7.20 17.14 -2.87
C LYS A 21 -6.95 15.85 -3.67
N ASN A 22 -7.75 14.82 -3.40
CA ASN A 22 -7.71 13.50 -4.05
C ASN A 22 -6.52 12.61 -3.65
N LEU A 23 -6.02 12.73 -2.42
CA LEU A 23 -5.18 11.69 -1.81
C LEU A 23 -5.95 10.97 -0.69
N PRO A 24 -5.88 9.63 -0.60
CA PRO A 24 -6.45 8.92 0.53
C PRO A 24 -5.75 9.35 1.82
N PHE A 25 -6.48 9.39 2.94
CA PHE A 25 -5.83 9.54 4.25
C PHE A 25 -4.88 8.37 4.51
N ARG A 26 -3.80 8.60 5.24
CA ARG A 26 -2.90 7.53 5.66
C ARG A 26 -3.58 6.65 6.70
N GLY A 27 -3.36 5.35 6.62
CA GLY A 27 -3.94 4.36 7.51
C GLY A 27 -4.29 3.07 6.79
N ILE A 28 -4.76 2.10 7.59
CA ILE A 28 -5.26 0.82 7.12
C ILE A 28 -6.73 1.00 6.72
N PHE A 29 -7.07 0.61 5.49
CA PHE A 29 -8.42 0.69 4.92
C PHE A 29 -9.15 -0.65 4.96
N ARG A 30 -8.39 -1.76 5.04
CA ARG A 30 -8.92 -3.12 5.14
C ARG A 30 -8.21 -3.89 6.25
N LYS A 31 -8.97 -4.50 7.15
CA LYS A 31 -8.45 -5.27 8.29
C LYS A 31 -8.25 -6.74 7.93
N ASP A 32 -7.50 -7.45 8.77
CA ASP A 32 -7.35 -8.90 8.64
C ASP A 32 -8.71 -9.60 8.66
N GLY A 33 -8.92 -10.52 7.70
CA GLY A 33 -10.17 -11.27 7.54
C GLY A 33 -11.27 -10.55 6.76
N GLU A 34 -11.10 -9.28 6.36
CA GLU A 34 -12.09 -8.58 5.54
C GLU A 34 -12.07 -9.06 4.08
N VAL A 35 -13.24 -9.11 3.46
CA VAL A 35 -13.39 -9.40 2.03
C VAL A 35 -13.07 -8.14 1.22
N VAL A 36 -12.28 -8.29 0.17
CA VAL A 36 -11.87 -7.22 -0.74
C VAL A 36 -12.19 -7.58 -2.19
N ARG A 37 -12.37 -6.54 -3.01
CA ARG A 37 -12.41 -6.65 -4.46
C ARG A 37 -11.08 -6.26 -5.07
N LYS A 38 -10.83 -6.68 -6.30
CA LYS A 38 -9.72 -6.19 -7.10
C LYS A 38 -9.67 -4.65 -7.07
N ASP A 39 -8.45 -4.12 -6.90
CA ASP A 39 -8.11 -2.70 -6.82
C ASP A 39 -8.57 -1.94 -5.55
N ASP A 40 -9.19 -2.64 -4.59
CA ASP A 40 -9.44 -2.08 -3.26
C ASP A 40 -8.15 -1.63 -2.59
N LEU A 41 -8.17 -0.42 -2.03
CA LEU A 41 -7.08 0.11 -1.22
C LEU A 41 -7.03 -0.64 0.11
N LEU A 42 -5.87 -1.25 0.41
CA LEU A 42 -5.64 -2.00 1.64
C LEU A 42 -5.03 -1.12 2.72
N VAL A 43 -3.98 -0.37 2.37
CA VAL A 43 -3.30 0.57 3.25
C VAL A 43 -2.70 1.72 2.43
N ASN A 44 -2.80 2.93 2.97
CA ASN A 44 -2.00 4.07 2.56
C ASN A 44 -0.98 4.40 3.66
N GLN A 45 0.30 4.48 3.31
CA GLN A 45 1.40 4.71 4.26
C GLN A 45 2.48 5.62 3.69
N PHE A 46 3.18 6.34 4.57
CA PHE A 46 4.30 7.22 4.18
C PHE A 46 5.66 6.52 4.18
N LYS A 47 5.78 5.38 4.84
CA LYS A 47 6.98 4.53 4.83
C LYS A 47 6.49 3.12 4.53
N MET A 48 7.38 2.25 4.04
CA MET A 48 7.07 0.82 3.84
C MET A 48 6.97 0.09 5.19
N ASN A 49 5.98 0.44 6.00
CA ASN A 49 5.70 -0.23 7.26
C ASN A 49 5.14 -1.63 6.97
N TYR A 50 4.20 -1.67 6.04
CA TYR A 50 3.65 -2.86 5.41
C TYR A 50 4.26 -3.07 4.03
N HIS A 51 4.37 -4.34 3.62
CA HIS A 51 4.89 -4.75 2.32
C HIS A 51 3.82 -5.48 1.49
N PRO A 52 3.87 -5.40 0.16
CA PRO A 52 3.02 -6.25 -0.68
C PRO A 52 3.42 -7.72 -0.50
N GLY A 53 2.43 -8.58 -0.25
CA GLY A 53 2.58 -10.02 -0.23
C GLY A 53 1.82 -10.67 -1.39
N LEU A 54 1.26 -11.86 -1.16
CA LEU A 54 0.50 -12.63 -2.15
C LEU A 54 -0.72 -11.85 -2.65
N ASN A 55 -0.87 -11.73 -3.97
CA ASN A 55 -1.99 -11.04 -4.64
C ASN A 55 -2.20 -9.58 -4.18
N VAL A 56 -1.10 -8.88 -3.87
CA VAL A 56 -1.12 -7.46 -3.52
C VAL A 56 -0.08 -6.75 -4.38
N TYR A 57 -0.42 -5.59 -4.91
CA TYR A 57 0.52 -4.76 -5.67
C TYR A 57 0.76 -3.42 -4.98
N TYR A 58 1.94 -2.87 -5.26
CA TYR A 58 2.42 -1.58 -4.76
C TYR A 58 2.17 -0.48 -5.79
N GLU A 59 1.71 0.68 -5.34
CA GLU A 59 1.54 1.90 -6.13
C GLU A 59 2.12 3.09 -5.38
N ASN A 60 2.96 3.89 -6.04
CA ASN A 60 3.44 5.17 -5.53
C ASN A 60 2.57 6.31 -6.11
N ASP A 61 1.75 6.95 -5.28
CA ASP A 61 0.97 8.14 -5.65
C ASP A 61 1.53 9.37 -4.93
N ARG A 62 2.32 10.19 -5.63
CA ARG A 62 2.88 11.46 -5.11
C ARG A 62 3.60 11.31 -3.76
N GLY A 63 4.30 10.18 -3.56
CA GLY A 63 5.04 9.86 -2.34
C GLY A 63 4.24 9.07 -1.30
N GLU A 64 2.94 8.88 -1.51
CA GLU A 64 2.13 7.92 -0.76
C GLU A 64 2.36 6.51 -1.30
N ARG A 65 2.58 5.56 -0.40
CA ARG A 65 2.96 4.16 -0.72
C ARG A 65 1.74 3.27 -0.51
N LEU A 66 0.93 3.15 -1.55
CA LEU A 66 -0.35 2.45 -1.51
C LEU A 66 -0.14 0.96 -1.74
N LEU A 67 -0.85 0.12 -0.98
CA LEU A 67 -1.01 -1.30 -1.29
C LEU A 67 -2.45 -1.59 -1.68
N ARG A 68 -2.64 -2.32 -2.78
CA ARG A 68 -3.96 -2.66 -3.33
C ARG A 68 -4.11 -4.15 -3.59
N ALA A 69 -5.35 -4.62 -3.52
CA ALA A 69 -5.68 -6.01 -3.85
C ALA A 69 -5.54 -6.26 -5.36
N HIS A 70 -4.80 -7.29 -5.74
CA HIS A 70 -4.68 -7.72 -7.14
C HIS A 70 -5.88 -8.56 -7.61
N CYS A 71 -6.64 -9.14 -6.69
CA CYS A 71 -7.81 -9.97 -6.98
C CYS A 71 -8.88 -9.85 -5.88
N ASP A 72 -10.06 -10.41 -6.16
CA ASP A 72 -11.12 -10.59 -5.16
C ASP A 72 -10.71 -11.68 -4.16
N GLY A 73 -10.84 -11.40 -2.86
CA GLY A 73 -10.35 -12.31 -1.84
C GLY A 73 -10.58 -11.88 -0.40
N ILE A 74 -9.91 -12.56 0.51
CA ILE A 74 -9.90 -12.28 1.95
C ILE A 74 -8.51 -11.76 2.32
N VAL A 75 -8.46 -10.61 2.99
CA VAL A 75 -7.19 -10.03 3.46
C VAL A 75 -6.58 -10.87 4.55
N ARG A 76 -5.28 -11.13 4.43
CA ARG A 76 -4.43 -11.69 5.50
C ARG A 76 -3.22 -10.82 5.75
N ILE A 77 -3.02 -10.44 7.00
CA ILE A 77 -1.88 -9.66 7.46
C ILE A 77 -0.96 -10.58 8.26
N SER A 78 0.21 -10.89 7.71
CA SER A 78 1.20 -11.80 8.33
C SER A 78 2.57 -11.14 8.42
N GLN A 79 3.49 -11.73 9.19
CA GLN A 79 4.89 -11.32 9.20
C GLN A 79 5.69 -12.29 8.32
N GLU A 80 6.28 -11.78 7.26
CA GLU A 80 7.03 -12.58 6.28
C GLU A 80 8.47 -12.11 6.18
N LYS A 81 9.36 -13.02 5.74
CA LYS A 81 10.72 -12.67 5.33
C LYS A 81 10.63 -11.87 4.02
N CYS A 82 11.27 -10.71 4.00
CA CYS A 82 11.34 -9.79 2.88
C CYS A 82 12.74 -9.86 2.28
N ASP A 83 12.81 -10.02 0.95
CA ASP A 83 14.05 -9.90 0.17
C ASP A 83 13.97 -8.60 -0.65
N PRO A 84 14.44 -7.47 -0.10
CA PRO A 84 14.29 -6.17 -0.74
C PRO A 84 15.20 -6.05 -1.97
N ASP A 85 14.61 -5.69 -3.11
CA ASP A 85 15.35 -5.29 -4.30
C ASP A 85 15.86 -3.84 -4.15
N TYR A 86 17.16 -3.69 -3.88
CA TYR A 86 17.78 -2.38 -3.65
C TYR A 86 17.86 -1.47 -4.89
N GLU A 87 17.55 -1.98 -6.08
CA GLU A 87 17.38 -1.12 -7.27
C GLU A 87 16.11 -0.27 -7.16
N ILE A 88 15.12 -0.71 -6.36
CA ILE A 88 13.89 0.04 -6.06
C ILE A 88 14.16 1.10 -5.00
N GLU A 89 13.90 2.37 -5.31
CA GLU A 89 14.18 3.53 -4.45
C GLU A 89 13.57 3.38 -3.05
N GLU A 90 12.34 2.88 -2.94
CA GLU A 90 11.66 2.67 -1.66
C GLU A 90 12.27 1.55 -0.80
N MET A 91 13.03 0.64 -1.41
CA MET A 91 13.71 -0.46 -0.73
C MET A 91 15.13 -0.10 -0.27
N LYS A 92 15.78 0.90 -0.88
CA LYS A 92 17.11 1.40 -0.46
C LYS A 92 17.17 1.78 1.02
N GLY A 93 16.04 2.18 1.60
CA GLY A 93 15.91 2.42 3.03
C GLY A 93 16.28 1.22 3.93
N TYR A 94 16.40 0.02 3.38
CA TYR A 94 16.81 -1.20 4.09
C TYR A 94 18.26 -1.61 3.86
N GLU A 95 19.04 -0.89 3.04
CA GLU A 95 20.41 -1.28 2.66
C GLU A 95 21.33 -1.50 3.88
N TYR A 96 21.12 -0.74 4.96
CA TYR A 96 21.84 -0.91 6.23
C TYR A 96 21.64 -2.28 6.91
N ARG A 97 20.66 -3.08 6.46
CA ARG A 97 20.34 -4.43 6.94
C ARG A 97 20.55 -5.51 5.89
N LYS A 98 21.25 -5.24 4.79
CA LYS A 98 21.39 -6.18 3.67
C LYS A 98 21.96 -7.55 4.03
N ASP A 99 22.74 -7.64 5.09
CA ASP A 99 23.39 -8.86 5.55
C ASP A 99 22.61 -9.57 6.68
N VAL A 100 21.37 -9.16 6.95
CA VAL A 100 20.52 -9.73 8.02
C VAL A 100 19.11 -9.96 7.50
N ASP A 101 18.50 -11.09 7.87
CA ASP A 101 17.11 -11.37 7.55
C ASP A 101 16.18 -10.21 7.97
N LEU A 102 15.47 -9.65 6.98
CA LEU A 102 14.49 -8.60 7.16
C LEU A 102 13.10 -9.22 7.22
N TYR A 103 12.39 -9.04 8.34
CA TYR A 103 11.00 -9.45 8.48
C TYR A 103 10.09 -8.24 8.49
N LYS A 104 9.01 -8.28 7.71
CA LYS A 104 8.04 -7.19 7.56
C LYS A 104 6.62 -7.73 7.64
N MET A 105 5.72 -6.88 8.13
CA MET A 105 4.29 -7.17 8.02
C MET A 105 3.90 -7.05 6.53
N THR A 106 3.23 -8.06 5.99
CA THR A 106 2.77 -8.09 4.62
C THR A 106 1.25 -8.10 4.55
N PHE A 107 0.69 -7.42 3.56
CA PHE A 107 -0.70 -7.64 3.16
C PHE A 107 -0.74 -8.72 2.10
N ASN A 108 -1.59 -9.71 2.31
CA ASN A 108 -1.88 -10.78 1.38
C ASN A 108 -3.38 -10.80 1.09
N VAL A 109 -3.76 -11.26 -0.09
CA VAL A 109 -5.15 -11.51 -0.45
C VAL A 109 -5.29 -12.97 -0.87
N ILE A 110 -6.01 -13.75 -0.07
CA ILE A 110 -6.35 -15.13 -0.40
C ILE A 110 -7.54 -15.08 -1.36
N PRO A 111 -7.40 -15.54 -2.63
CA PRO A 111 -8.48 -15.48 -3.59
C PRO A 111 -9.73 -16.22 -3.09
N LEU A 112 -10.91 -15.70 -3.42
CA LEU A 112 -12.15 -16.44 -3.18
C LEU A 112 -12.16 -17.73 -4.02
N GLU A 113 -12.79 -18.78 -3.48
CA GLU A 113 -12.97 -20.02 -4.23
C GLU A 113 -13.74 -19.76 -5.54
N LEU A 114 -13.25 -20.35 -6.63
CA LEU A 114 -13.96 -20.32 -7.90
C LEU A 114 -15.35 -20.94 -7.73
N SER A 115 -16.34 -20.45 -8.46
CA SER A 115 -17.73 -20.92 -8.33
C SER A 115 -17.92 -22.41 -8.59
N GLN A 116 -16.93 -23.08 -9.23
CA GLN A 116 -16.99 -24.46 -9.74
C GLN A 116 -18.19 -24.75 -10.65
N LYS A 117 -18.91 -23.71 -11.09
CA LYS A 117 -20.09 -23.81 -11.94
C LYS A 117 -19.72 -23.38 -13.34
N HIS A 118 -19.68 -24.35 -14.24
CA HIS A 118 -19.41 -24.14 -15.65
C HIS A 118 -20.67 -24.50 -16.45
N THR A 119 -21.18 -23.57 -17.25
CA THR A 119 -22.29 -23.82 -18.17
C THR A 119 -21.84 -23.46 -19.57
N LEU A 120 -21.69 -24.47 -20.43
CA LEU A 120 -21.52 -24.24 -21.87
C LEU A 120 -22.85 -23.71 -22.41
N ARG A 121 -22.85 -22.52 -23.01
CA ARG A 121 -24.07 -21.93 -23.58
C ARG A 121 -24.14 -22.03 -25.09
N HIS A 122 -23.00 -22.00 -25.77
CA HIS A 122 -22.94 -22.03 -27.24
C HIS A 122 -21.68 -22.77 -27.71
N GLU A 123 -21.83 -23.47 -28.83
CA GLU A 123 -20.74 -23.92 -29.71
C GLU A 123 -20.50 -22.83 -30.77
N ILE A 124 -19.24 -22.64 -31.17
CA ILE A 124 -18.84 -21.70 -32.24
C ILE A 124 -18.95 -22.40 -33.59
#